data_AF-A0A914D2F0-F1
#
_entry.id   AF-A0A914D2F0-F1
#
_cell.length_a   1.000
_cell.length_b   1.000
_cell.length_c   1.000
_cell.angle_alpha   90.00
_cell.angle_beta   90.00
_cell.angle_gamma   90.00
#
_symmetry.space_group_name_H-M   'P 1'
#
loop_
_entity.id
_entity.type
_entity.pdbx_description
1 polymer ?
#
loop_
_entity_poly.entity_id
_entity_poly.type
_entity_poly.pdbx_seq_one_letter_code
_entity_poly.pdbx_strand_id
1 'polypeptide(L)'
;MSNRKPVKRSRDESQNIKNSILKDILAKKNILFGKFSPVLTQEKKINTWDEVRKNAIAAGETSLTDKNAEYMSKTYWQNRRKEAIDRKMIGQDPTENDLLVFSIMGPDASSGMNVPESYEELGAPGPSSAISSSSKARVGATRK
;
A
#
# COMPACT_ATOMS: atom_id res chain seq x y z
N MET A 1 21.04 -26.84 -10.50
CA MET A 1 20.43 -25.50 -10.60
C MET A 1 19.19 -25.62 -11.48
N SER A 2 17.98 -25.58 -10.89
CA SER A 2 16.73 -25.83 -11.61
C SER A 2 16.25 -24.54 -12.28
N ASN A 3 16.42 -24.46 -13.59
CA ASN A 3 16.04 -23.30 -14.41
C ASN A 3 14.53 -23.34 -14.67
N ARG A 4 13.71 -22.92 -13.69
CA ARG A 4 12.26 -22.84 -13.87
C ARG A 4 11.93 -21.62 -14.75
N LYS A 5 11.63 -21.88 -16.02
CA LYS A 5 11.05 -20.88 -16.92
C LYS A 5 9.73 -20.36 -16.32
N PRO A 6 9.41 -19.06 -16.43
CA PRO A 6 8.14 -18.53 -15.95
C PRO A 6 6.99 -19.18 -16.74
N VAL A 7 6.12 -19.88 -16.03
CA VAL A 7 4.89 -20.44 -16.60
C VAL A 7 3.98 -19.27 -16.95
N LYS A 8 3.74 -19.05 -18.25
CA LYS A 8 2.75 -18.08 -18.72
C LYS A 8 1.36 -18.62 -18.37
N ARG A 9 0.72 -18.08 -17.33
CA ARG A 9 -0.66 -18.41 -16.97
C ARG A 9 -1.63 -17.89 -18.04
N SER A 10 -2.76 -18.56 -18.17
CA SER A 10 -3.86 -18.05 -18.99
C SER A 10 -4.39 -16.74 -18.39
N ARG A 11 -5.00 -15.89 -19.24
CA ARG A 11 -5.59 -14.63 -18.80
C ARG A 11 -6.66 -14.85 -17.72
N ASP A 12 -7.48 -15.87 -17.88
CA ASP A 12 -8.62 -16.15 -16.99
C ASP A 12 -8.18 -16.64 -15.61
N GLU A 13 -7.17 -17.51 -15.57
CA GLU A 13 -6.56 -17.97 -14.31
C GLU A 13 -5.93 -16.80 -13.53
N SER A 14 -5.26 -15.89 -14.24
CA SER A 14 -4.68 -14.70 -13.63
C SER A 14 -5.73 -13.73 -13.09
N GLN A 15 -6.91 -13.65 -13.72
CA GLN A 15 -8.03 -12.85 -13.21
C GLN A 15 -8.70 -13.50 -12.00
N ASN A 16 -8.88 -14.82 -12.02
CA ASN A 16 -9.44 -15.56 -10.90
C ASN A 16 -8.59 -15.43 -9.63
N ILE A 17 -7.26 -15.47 -9.76
CA ILE A 17 -6.34 -15.26 -8.63
C ILE A 17 -6.51 -13.84 -8.06
N LYS A 18 -6.55 -12.81 -8.91
CA LYS A 18 -6.77 -11.42 -8.47
C LYS A 18 -8.11 -11.24 -7.75
N ASN A 19 -9.18 -11.80 -8.32
CA ASN A 19 -10.50 -11.81 -7.69
C ASN A 19 -10.46 -12.50 -6.32
N SER A 20 -9.74 -13.61 -6.18
CA SER A 20 -9.57 -14.30 -4.90
C SER A 20 -8.86 -13.43 -3.86
N ILE A 21 -7.80 -12.71 -4.26
CA ILE A 21 -7.08 -11.79 -3.38
C ILE A 21 -8.00 -10.65 -2.92
N LEU A 22 -8.75 -10.05 -3.84
CA LEU A 22 -9.69 -8.97 -3.52
C LEU A 22 -10.85 -9.46 -2.63
N LYS A 23 -11.35 -10.68 -2.84
CA LYS A 23 -12.35 -11.31 -1.96
C LYS A 23 -11.81 -11.49 -0.54
N ASP A 24 -10.54 -11.89 -0.39
CA ASP A 24 -9.92 -12.02 0.93
C ASP A 24 -9.71 -10.66 1.62
N ILE A 25 -9.31 -9.63 0.85
CA ILE A 25 -9.23 -8.24 1.35
C ILE A 25 -10.61 -7.75 1.81
N LEU A 26 -11.66 -8.04 1.04
CA LEU A 26 -13.03 -7.66 1.38
C LEU A 26 -13.50 -8.34 2.66
N ALA A 27 -13.24 -9.65 2.82
CA ALA A 27 -13.59 -10.39 4.03
C ALA A 27 -12.88 -9.81 5.28
N LYS A 28 -11.67 -9.28 5.11
CA LYS A 28 -10.85 -8.69 6.19
C LYS A 28 -10.91 -7.16 6.26
N LYS A 29 -11.80 -6.52 5.47
CA LYS A 29 -11.89 -5.06 5.31
C LYS A 29 -11.93 -4.31 6.64
N ASN A 30 -12.72 -4.79 7.59
CA ASN A 30 -12.90 -4.15 8.89
C ASN A 30 -11.60 -4.06 9.70
N ILE A 31 -10.69 -5.02 9.52
CA ILE A 31 -9.39 -5.02 10.19
C ILE A 31 -8.41 -4.14 9.41
N LEU A 32 -8.31 -4.36 8.10
CA LEU A 32 -7.34 -3.69 7.22
C LEU A 32 -7.55 -2.17 7.16
N PHE A 33 -8.81 -1.73 7.06
CA PHE A 33 -9.18 -0.33 6.87
C PHE A 33 -9.91 0.27 8.08
N GLY A 34 -10.11 -0.51 9.16
CA GLY A 34 -10.70 -0.01 10.39
C GLY A 34 -9.86 1.07 11.08
N LYS A 35 -10.50 1.93 11.87
CA LYS A 35 -9.80 2.89 12.73
C LYS A 35 -9.01 2.15 13.81
N PHE A 36 -7.86 2.71 14.19
CA PHE A 36 -7.08 2.13 15.29
C PHE A 36 -7.90 2.14 16.57
N SER A 37 -7.81 1.04 17.30
CA SER A 37 -8.48 0.85 18.59
C SER A 37 -7.61 -0.06 19.46
N PRO A 38 -7.87 -0.17 20.77
CA PRO A 38 -7.15 -1.10 21.64
C PRO A 38 -7.17 -2.56 21.14
N VAL A 39 -8.19 -2.93 20.33
CA VAL A 39 -8.35 -4.25 19.73
C VAL A 39 -7.73 -4.35 18.33
N LEU A 40 -7.55 -3.21 17.66
CA LEU A 40 -7.11 -3.10 16.27
C LEU A 40 -5.83 -2.26 16.23
N THR A 41 -4.71 -2.95 16.46
CA THR A 41 -3.36 -2.37 16.48
C THR A 41 -2.74 -2.34 15.09
N GLN A 42 -1.67 -1.56 14.93
CA GLN A 42 -0.85 -1.57 13.71
C GLN A 42 -0.28 -2.95 13.39
N GLU A 43 0.19 -3.67 14.41
CA GLU A 43 0.67 -5.05 14.28
C GLU A 43 -0.40 -5.96 13.71
N LYS A 44 -1.65 -5.86 14.22
CA LYS A 44 -2.77 -6.67 13.73
C LYS A 44 -3.05 -6.39 12.25
N LYS A 45 -3.02 -5.13 11.83
CA LYS A 45 -3.15 -4.78 10.39
C LYS A 45 -2.03 -5.38 9.54
N ILE A 46 -0.78 -5.30 10.00
CA ILE A 46 0.38 -5.86 9.29
C ILE A 46 0.23 -7.38 9.16
N ASN A 47 -0.13 -8.07 10.24
CA ASN A 47 -0.34 -9.51 10.25
C ASN A 47 -1.49 -9.91 9.31
N THR A 48 -2.58 -9.16 9.29
CA THR A 48 -3.70 -9.43 8.37
C THR A 48 -3.31 -9.21 6.89
N TRP A 49 -2.52 -8.19 6.57
CA TRP A 49 -1.96 -8.04 5.22
C TRP A 49 -1.02 -9.19 4.85
N ASP A 50 -0.26 -9.70 5.82
CA ASP A 50 0.62 -10.85 5.62
C ASP A 50 -0.15 -12.16 5.38
N GLU A 51 -1.29 -12.35 6.07
CA GLU A 51 -2.21 -13.45 5.83
C GLU A 51 -2.78 -13.42 4.41
N VAL A 52 -3.24 -12.25 3.95
CA VAL A 52 -3.74 -12.08 2.56
C VAL A 52 -2.64 -12.44 1.57
N ARG A 53 -1.39 -12.03 1.82
CA ARG A 53 -0.23 -12.40 0.99
C ARG A 53 -0.03 -13.92 0.95
N LYS A 54 -0.01 -14.57 2.12
CA LYS A 54 0.19 -16.03 2.22
C LYS A 54 -0.90 -16.80 1.49
N ASN A 55 -2.16 -16.37 1.62
CA ASN A 55 -3.29 -16.96 0.90
C ASN A 55 -3.15 -16.77 -0.61
N ALA A 56 -2.69 -15.61 -1.06
CA ALA A 56 -2.43 -15.34 -2.48
C ALA A 56 -1.33 -16.26 -3.05
N ILE A 57 -0.23 -16.46 -2.31
CA ILE A 57 0.84 -17.38 -2.70
C ILE A 57 0.30 -18.82 -2.79
N ALA A 58 -0.51 -19.24 -1.82
CA ALA A 58 -1.14 -20.56 -1.81
C ALA A 58 -2.13 -20.76 -2.98
N ALA A 59 -2.81 -19.69 -3.40
CA ALA A 59 -3.66 -19.66 -4.60
C ALA A 59 -2.85 -19.64 -5.92
N GLY A 60 -1.52 -19.66 -5.85
CA GLY A 60 -0.63 -19.74 -7.00
C GLY A 60 0.00 -18.41 -7.39
N GLU A 61 -0.19 -17.31 -6.66
CA GLU A 61 0.42 -16.01 -6.97
C GLU A 61 1.90 -15.94 -6.56
N THR A 62 2.76 -16.52 -7.39
CA THR A 62 4.21 -16.60 -7.14
C THR A 62 4.91 -15.24 -7.10
N SER A 63 4.34 -14.18 -7.70
CA SER A 63 4.97 -12.84 -7.69
C SER A 63 5.02 -12.20 -6.30
N LEU A 64 4.24 -12.72 -5.35
CA LEU A 64 4.14 -12.21 -3.99
C LEU A 64 5.07 -12.90 -2.99
N THR A 65 5.79 -13.96 -3.41
CA THR A 65 6.69 -14.75 -2.56
C THR A 65 7.74 -13.86 -1.85
N ASP A 66 8.34 -12.94 -2.59
CA ASP A 66 9.40 -12.04 -2.09
C ASP A 66 8.87 -10.67 -1.65
N LYS A 67 7.55 -10.49 -1.58
CA LYS A 67 6.91 -9.22 -1.22
C LYS A 67 6.43 -9.26 0.22
N ASN A 68 6.31 -8.12 0.88
CA ASN A 68 5.88 -8.05 2.28
C ASN A 68 4.46 -7.46 2.43
N ALA A 69 3.97 -7.38 3.66
CA ALA A 69 2.68 -6.75 3.99
C ALA A 69 2.59 -5.28 3.54
N GLU A 70 3.72 -4.56 3.56
CA GLU A 70 3.79 -3.18 3.08
C GLU A 70 3.56 -3.10 1.56
N TYR A 71 4.17 -3.99 0.78
CA TYR A 71 3.90 -4.08 -0.66
C TYR A 71 2.42 -4.35 -0.94
N MET A 72 1.78 -5.24 -0.17
CA MET A 72 0.35 -5.53 -0.34
C MET A 72 -0.53 -4.30 -0.12
N SER A 73 -0.24 -3.53 0.92
CA SER A 73 -1.05 -2.37 1.32
C SER A 73 -0.74 -1.11 0.50
N LYS A 74 0.53 -0.77 0.31
CA LYS A 74 0.98 0.46 -0.35
C LYS A 74 1.10 0.34 -1.86
N THR A 75 1.32 -0.86 -2.40
CA THR A 75 1.52 -1.04 -3.84
C THR A 75 0.39 -1.83 -4.47
N TYR A 76 0.16 -3.08 -4.05
CA TYR A 76 -0.82 -3.96 -4.70
C TYR A 76 -2.23 -3.37 -4.61
N TRP A 77 -2.68 -3.04 -3.40
CA TRP A 77 -4.00 -2.46 -3.17
C TRP A 77 -4.15 -1.09 -3.86
N GLN A 78 -3.18 -0.19 -3.71
CA GLN A 78 -3.26 1.15 -4.32
C GLN A 78 -3.32 1.09 -5.85
N ASN A 79 -2.57 0.20 -6.48
CA ASN A 79 -2.62 0.02 -7.93
C ASN A 79 -4.00 -0.47 -8.38
N ARG A 80 -4.59 -1.46 -7.69
CA ARG A 80 -5.94 -1.95 -8.00
C ARG A 80 -7.01 -0.89 -7.81
N ARG A 81 -6.90 -0.14 -6.72
CA ARG A 81 -7.75 1.01 -6.45
C ARG A 81 -7.67 2.05 -7.57
N LYS A 82 -6.45 2.43 -7.97
CA LYS A 82 -6.22 3.42 -9.02
C LYS A 82 -6.76 2.94 -10.36
N GLU A 83 -6.47 1.70 -10.77
CA GLU A 83 -6.98 1.12 -12.02
C GLU A 83 -8.52 1.15 -12.09
N ALA A 84 -9.20 0.81 -11.00
CA ALA A 84 -10.67 0.83 -10.94
C ALA A 84 -11.24 2.25 -11.04
N ILE A 85 -10.62 3.21 -10.35
CA ILE A 85 -11.01 4.63 -10.43
C ILE A 85 -10.77 5.17 -11.84
N ASP A 86 -9.60 4.93 -12.42
CA ASP A 86 -9.24 5.41 -13.75
C ASP A 86 -10.23 4.88 -14.79
N ARG A 87 -10.59 3.58 -14.74
CA ARG A 87 -11.63 2.98 -15.60
C ARG A 87 -12.99 3.66 -15.45
N LYS A 88 -13.41 3.92 -14.21
CA LYS A 88 -14.67 4.63 -13.92
C LYS A 88 -14.66 6.05 -14.49
N MET A 89 -13.54 6.76 -14.38
CA MET A 89 -13.41 8.15 -14.86
C MET A 89 -13.47 8.24 -16.38
N ILE A 90 -12.95 7.25 -17.10
CA ILE A 90 -13.04 7.20 -18.57
C ILE A 90 -14.35 6.58 -19.09
N GLY A 91 -15.30 6.27 -18.21
CA GLY A 91 -16.62 5.73 -18.58
C GLY A 91 -16.57 4.30 -19.12
N GLN A 92 -15.53 3.52 -18.80
CA GLN A 92 -15.47 2.11 -19.16
C GLN A 92 -16.33 1.26 -18.23
N ASP A 93 -16.91 0.20 -18.78
CA ASP A 93 -17.67 -0.77 -18.00
C ASP A 93 -16.79 -1.39 -16.92
N PRO A 94 -17.25 -1.41 -15.65
CA PRO A 94 -16.48 -1.96 -14.55
C PRO A 94 -16.31 -3.47 -14.72
N THR A 95 -15.08 -3.94 -14.55
CA THR A 95 -14.77 -5.38 -14.46
C THR A 95 -15.16 -5.93 -13.10
N GLU A 96 -15.21 -7.27 -12.95
CA GLU A 96 -15.47 -7.91 -11.65
C GLU A 96 -14.47 -7.44 -10.56
N ASN A 97 -13.19 -7.26 -10.92
CA ASN A 97 -12.19 -6.71 -10.00
C ASN A 97 -12.58 -5.30 -9.54
N ASP A 98 -13.04 -4.45 -10.45
CA ASP A 98 -13.39 -3.06 -10.15
C ASP A 98 -14.60 -3.02 -9.20
N LEU A 99 -15.60 -3.90 -9.41
CA LEU A 99 -16.75 -4.06 -8.52
C LEU A 99 -16.32 -4.49 -7.10
N LEU A 100 -15.37 -5.42 -6.99
CA LEU A 100 -14.80 -5.83 -5.71
C LEU A 100 -14.05 -4.67 -5.03
N VAL A 101 -13.26 -3.92 -5.80
CA VAL A 101 -12.55 -2.73 -5.30
C VAL A 101 -13.53 -1.68 -4.77
N PHE A 102 -14.60 -1.38 -5.51
CA PHE A 102 -15.63 -0.43 -5.04
C PHE A 102 -16.36 -0.93 -3.79
N SER A 103 -16.60 -2.23 -3.68
CA SER A 103 -17.18 -2.84 -2.47
C SER A 103 -16.25 -2.69 -1.25
N ILE A 104 -14.94 -2.87 -1.45
CA ILE A 104 -13.93 -2.65 -0.40
C ILE A 104 -13.86 -1.17 -0.03
N MET A 105 -13.87 -0.27 -1.00
CA MET A 105 -13.78 1.17 -0.76
C MET A 105 -15.03 1.74 -0.07
N GLY A 106 -16.21 1.19 -0.36
CA GLY A 106 -17.49 1.67 0.16
C GLY A 106 -18.03 2.90 -0.58
N PRO A 107 -19.26 3.33 -0.24
CA PRO A 107 -19.99 4.38 -0.96
C PRO A 107 -19.33 5.77 -0.89
N ASP A 108 -18.55 6.06 0.15
CA ASP A 108 -17.94 7.38 0.36
C ASP A 108 -16.68 7.61 -0.48
N ALA A 109 -16.12 6.55 -1.05
CA ALA A 109 -14.81 6.61 -1.66
C ALA A 109 -14.81 7.19 -3.09
N SER A 110 -16.00 7.43 -3.65
CA SER A 110 -16.16 8.20 -4.90
C SER A 110 -15.95 9.70 -4.72
N SER A 111 -15.88 10.22 -3.49
CA SER A 111 -15.97 11.66 -3.22
C SER A 111 -14.66 12.33 -2.79
N GLY A 112 -13.51 11.65 -2.84
CA GLY A 112 -12.27 12.19 -2.26
C GLY A 112 -10.99 11.85 -3.03
N MET A 113 -10.73 12.56 -4.14
CA MET A 113 -9.36 12.83 -4.58
C MET A 113 -8.75 13.88 -3.64
N ASN A 114 -8.10 13.43 -2.57
CA ASN A 114 -7.05 14.11 -1.78
C ASN A 114 -7.07 13.54 -0.36
N VAL A 115 -6.40 12.42 -0.16
CA VAL A 115 -5.67 12.24 1.09
C VAL A 115 -4.21 12.36 0.66
N PRO A 116 -3.55 13.54 0.81
CA PRO A 116 -2.11 13.52 0.89
C PRO A 116 -1.76 12.51 1.98
N GLU A 117 -0.85 11.59 1.69
CA GLU A 117 -0.26 10.69 2.66
C GLU A 117 0.55 11.56 3.65
N SER A 118 -0.12 12.35 4.48
CA SER A 118 0.46 12.95 5.66
C SER A 118 0.54 11.83 6.69
N TYR A 119 1.67 11.14 6.66
CA TYR A 119 2.21 10.47 7.83
C TYR A 119 2.24 11.54 8.92
N GLU A 120 1.29 11.51 9.86
CA GLU A 120 1.47 12.24 11.10
C GLU A 120 2.70 11.63 11.76
N GLU A 121 3.80 12.34 11.58
CA GLU A 121 5.03 12.27 12.31
C GLU A 121 4.67 12.24 13.79
N LEU A 122 4.62 11.03 14.36
CA LEU A 122 4.51 10.83 15.79
C LEU A 122 5.66 11.60 16.43
N GLY A 123 5.30 12.68 17.11
CA GLY A 123 6.22 13.54 17.82
C GLY A 123 7.12 12.73 18.74
N ALA A 124 8.39 12.67 18.38
CA ALA A 124 9.45 12.41 19.32
C ALA A 124 9.86 13.78 19.92
N PRO A 125 9.69 14.04 21.22
CA PRO A 125 10.39 15.14 21.86
C PRO A 125 11.88 14.78 21.88
N GLY A 126 12.61 15.21 20.84
CA GLY A 126 14.06 15.13 20.83
C GLY A 126 14.62 16.01 21.95
N PRO A 127 15.55 15.51 22.80
CA PRO A 127 16.14 16.31 23.85
C PRO A 127 16.97 17.45 23.25
N SER A 128 16.66 18.64 23.76
CA SER A 128 17.44 19.88 23.64
C SER A 128 18.95 19.64 23.80
N SER A 129 19.75 20.09 22.83
CA SER A 129 21.18 20.32 23.01
C SER A 129 21.69 21.36 22.02
N ALA A 130 21.68 22.61 22.50
CA ALA A 130 22.65 23.68 22.31
C ALA A 130 23.47 23.71 21.00
N ILE A 131 23.08 24.61 20.09
CA ILE A 131 24.01 25.17 19.11
C ILE A 131 24.66 26.40 19.74
N SER A 132 25.84 26.20 20.32
CA SER A 132 26.72 27.27 20.78
C SER A 132 27.25 28.03 19.55
N SER A 133 26.82 29.29 19.40
CA SER A 133 27.44 30.23 18.47
C SER A 133 28.86 30.56 18.94
N SER A 134 29.87 30.21 18.14
CA SER A 134 31.21 30.73 18.32
C SER A 134 31.70 31.38 17.03
N SER A 135 31.79 32.69 17.13
CA SER A 135 32.35 33.64 16.18
C SER A 135 33.78 33.29 15.78
N LYS A 136 34.10 33.41 14.49
CA LYS A 136 35.47 33.77 14.08
C LYS A 136 35.49 34.57 12.79
N ALA A 137 35.67 35.87 12.95
CA ALA A 137 36.15 36.78 11.92
C ALA A 137 37.64 36.53 11.63
N ARG A 138 38.05 36.61 10.34
CA ARG A 138 39.40 37.06 9.96
C ARG A 138 39.50 37.47 8.47
N VAL A 139 39.43 38.79 8.30
CA VAL A 139 40.19 39.73 7.44
C VAL A 139 41.28 39.18 6.48
N GLY A 140 41.26 39.73 5.25
CA GLY A 140 42.42 40.14 4.43
C GLY A 140 42.76 39.23 3.24
N ALA A 141 43.27 39.67 2.09
CA ALA A 141 43.53 40.98 1.49
C ALA A 141 43.87 40.74 -0.01
N THR A 142 43.53 41.71 -0.86
CA THR A 142 44.14 42.11 -2.16
C THR A 142 44.87 41.09 -3.05
N ARG A 143 44.46 41.02 -4.34
CA ARG A 143 45.34 40.61 -5.45
C ARG A 143 45.18 41.54 -6.67
N LYS A 144 46.34 42.10 -7.04
CA LYS A 144 46.83 42.64 -8.33
C LYS A 144 46.14 43.85 -8.95
#